data_AF-A0A4D4JP04-F1
#
_entry.id   AF-A0A4D4JP04-F1
#
_cell.length_a   1.000
_cell.length_b   1.000
_cell.length_c   1.000
_cell.angle_alpha   90.00
_cell.angle_beta   90.00
_cell.angle_gamma   90.00
#
_symmetry.space_group_name_H-M   'P 1'
#
loop_
_entity.id
_entity.type
_entity.pdbx_description
1 polymer ?
#
loop_
_entity_poly.entity_id
_entity_poly.type
_entity_poly.pdbx_seq_one_letter_code
_entity_poly.pdbx_strand_id
1 'polypeptide(L)'
;MMKFSTAQILRSALLCASTLSAAAVGHATEANPVLLQGAGIVITQEQVQADLRALLPNLRAQLLADPEQMKQWLDTVYLRKALAAEAERQKVADQPEVKRQIQQNRETILANARLLNLEEAAVSRAELLEAQARTEYRGDKDRFNSPAQTLASHILVKGSDDAAKTKAQELLAELKAGARFEELARKHSGDPGSALRGGSLDWFPAGRMVPEFDEALKHLQQPGDLSPVVKTQFGYHIIRLDGRRPAVAKSYEEVRDELVASIATKQRNKTREAELDRLRSLAQGNPTALDAFVAREKQAEAAQSKVAAPTAPPTTTK
;
A
#
# COMPACT_ATOMS: atom_id res chain seq x y z
N MET A 1 -90.99 13.44 6.35
CA MET A 1 -91.27 13.20 7.78
C MET A 1 -89.99 13.52 8.54
N MET A 2 -89.82 14.73 9.10
CA MET A 2 -90.12 15.07 10.52
C MET A 2 -89.28 14.19 11.49
N LYS A 3 -88.38 14.66 12.37
CA LYS A 3 -88.18 15.95 13.09
C LYS A 3 -86.73 16.10 13.60
N PHE A 4 -86.37 17.35 13.89
CA PHE A 4 -85.25 17.84 14.70
C PHE A 4 -85.27 17.36 16.17
N SER A 5 -84.11 17.35 16.86
CA SER A 5 -83.93 17.85 18.25
C SER A 5 -82.42 17.91 18.60
N THR A 6 -81.74 19.06 18.57
CA THR A 6 -81.44 20.01 19.69
C THR A 6 -80.98 19.41 21.03
N ALA A 7 -79.67 19.58 21.27
CA ALA A 7 -78.96 20.14 22.45
C ALA A 7 -79.40 19.79 23.89
N GLN A 8 -78.42 19.35 24.70
CA GLN A 8 -78.29 19.86 26.08
C GLN A 8 -76.84 19.80 26.61
N ILE A 9 -76.43 20.94 27.15
CA ILE A 9 -75.18 21.25 27.87
C ILE A 9 -75.44 20.99 29.37
N LEU A 10 -74.50 20.39 30.13
CA LEU A 10 -74.13 20.87 31.47
C LEU A 10 -72.88 20.17 32.09
N ARG A 11 -71.84 20.98 32.30
CA ARG A 11 -71.00 21.19 33.51
C ARG A 11 -70.51 20.00 34.39
N SER A 12 -69.17 19.90 34.42
CA SER A 12 -68.28 19.96 35.60
C SER A 12 -68.32 18.87 36.70
N ALA A 13 -67.20 18.16 36.88
CA ALA A 13 -66.49 18.04 38.17
C ALA A 13 -65.15 17.29 38.01
N LEU A 14 -64.06 17.94 38.43
CA LEU A 14 -62.79 17.31 38.80
C LEU A 14 -63.03 16.36 39.99
N LEU A 15 -62.47 15.15 39.96
CA LEU A 15 -61.76 14.60 41.13
C LEU A 15 -60.79 13.50 40.71
N CYS A 16 -59.53 13.68 41.13
CA CYS A 16 -58.47 12.69 41.09
C CYS A 16 -58.87 11.38 41.79
N ALA A 17 -58.62 10.25 41.14
CA ALA A 17 -58.32 9.00 41.82
C ALA A 17 -57.38 8.17 40.94
N SER A 18 -56.10 8.27 41.29
CA SER A 18 -55.01 7.40 40.87
C SER A 18 -55.37 5.92 41.01
N THR A 19 -55.33 5.18 39.90
CA THR A 19 -55.04 3.75 39.93
C THR A 19 -53.87 3.46 39.00
N LEU A 20 -52.76 3.13 39.66
CA LEU A 20 -51.51 2.67 39.12
C LEU A 20 -51.76 1.29 38.49
N SER A 21 -51.86 1.20 37.17
CA SER A 21 -51.81 -0.10 36.48
C SER A 21 -50.35 -0.37 36.11
N ALA A 22 -49.73 -1.21 36.93
CA ALA A 22 -48.41 -1.77 36.67
C ALA A 22 -48.49 -2.87 35.60
N ALA A 23 -47.43 -2.92 34.79
CA ALA A 23 -46.96 -4.07 34.03
C ALA A 23 -47.83 -4.58 32.86
N ALA A 24 -47.55 -4.02 31.69
CA ALA A 24 -47.38 -4.81 30.47
C ALA A 24 -46.24 -4.21 29.63
N VAL A 25 -45.01 -4.24 30.17
CA VAL A 25 -43.82 -4.12 29.33
C VAL A 25 -43.71 -5.44 28.58
N GLY A 26 -44.29 -5.48 27.38
CA GLY A 26 -44.05 -6.53 26.42
C GLY A 26 -42.55 -6.58 26.14
N HIS A 27 -41.87 -7.57 26.71
CA HIS A 27 -40.51 -7.93 26.33
C HIS A 27 -40.59 -8.62 24.96
N ALA A 28 -40.68 -7.81 23.91
CA ALA A 28 -40.20 -8.22 22.61
C ALA A 28 -38.68 -8.04 22.62
N THR A 29 -37.97 -9.13 22.38
CA THR A 29 -36.54 -9.18 22.09
C THR A 29 -36.18 -8.19 20.97
N GLU A 30 -35.66 -7.01 21.31
CA GLU A 30 -34.96 -6.18 20.31
C GLU A 30 -33.54 -6.73 20.13
N ALA A 31 -33.31 -7.38 18.99
CA ALA A 31 -32.01 -7.90 18.57
C ALA A 31 -30.96 -6.81 18.28
N ASN A 32 -31.24 -5.55 18.61
CA ASN A 32 -30.41 -4.39 18.30
C ASN A 32 -30.56 -3.29 19.37
N PRO A 33 -29.92 -3.43 20.54
CA PRO A 33 -30.13 -2.51 21.65
C PRO A 33 -29.69 -1.08 21.33
N VAL A 34 -30.41 -0.11 21.88
CA VAL A 34 -30.04 1.32 21.83
C VAL A 34 -28.88 1.58 22.79
N LEU A 35 -27.80 2.13 22.28
CA LEU A 35 -26.60 2.45 23.05
C LEU A 35 -26.56 3.92 23.49
N LEU A 36 -27.13 4.83 22.69
CA LEU A 36 -27.24 6.25 23.02
C LEU A 36 -28.42 6.89 22.28
N GLN A 37 -29.16 7.77 22.94
CA GLN A 37 -30.29 8.47 22.34
C GLN A 37 -30.48 9.89 22.90
N GLY A 38 -31.04 10.78 22.08
CA GLY A 38 -31.37 12.15 22.49
C GLY A 38 -31.59 13.07 21.27
N ALA A 39 -32.36 14.15 21.46
CA ALA A 39 -32.64 15.14 20.41
C ALA A 39 -33.13 14.54 19.06
N GLY A 40 -33.89 13.43 19.12
CA GLY A 40 -34.38 12.71 17.93
C GLY A 40 -33.34 11.82 17.24
N ILE A 41 -32.14 11.68 17.78
CA ILE A 41 -31.10 10.75 17.33
C ILE A 41 -31.14 9.49 18.18
N VAL A 42 -31.07 8.33 17.52
CA VAL A 42 -30.95 7.01 18.15
C VAL A 42 -29.73 6.30 17.55
N ILE A 43 -28.83 5.82 18.40
CA ILE A 43 -27.67 5.03 18.01
C ILE A 43 -27.84 3.62 18.56
N THR A 44 -27.89 2.64 17.66
CA THR A 44 -28.06 1.23 18.00
C THR A 44 -26.73 0.48 17.96
N GLN A 45 -26.70 -0.70 18.58
CA GLN A 45 -25.53 -1.57 18.58
C GLN A 45 -25.07 -1.94 17.18
N GLU A 46 -25.99 -2.25 16.26
CA GLU A 46 -25.65 -2.60 14.88
C GLU A 46 -24.97 -1.44 14.14
N GLN A 47 -25.45 -0.21 14.34
CA GLN A 47 -24.81 0.98 13.76
C GLN A 47 -23.40 1.15 14.29
N VAL A 48 -23.21 1.00 15.61
CA VAL A 48 -21.88 1.08 16.24
C VAL A 48 -20.97 -0.02 15.70
N GLN A 49 -21.46 -1.25 15.56
CA GLN A 49 -20.69 -2.34 14.96
C GLN A 49 -20.29 -2.05 13.52
N ALA A 50 -21.19 -1.48 12.71
CA ALA A 50 -20.90 -1.08 11.34
C ALA A 50 -19.83 0.04 11.29
N ASP A 51 -19.98 1.07 12.12
CA ASP A 51 -19.04 2.18 12.21
C ASP A 51 -17.65 1.68 12.69
N LEU A 52 -17.59 0.78 13.67
CA LEU A 52 -16.35 0.16 14.14
C LEU A 52 -15.66 -0.68 13.07
N ARG A 53 -16.42 -1.38 12.21
CA ARG A 53 -15.85 -2.13 11.06
C ARG A 53 -15.20 -1.22 10.04
N ALA A 54 -15.63 0.04 9.94
CA ALA A 54 -15.06 1.02 9.02
C ALA A 54 -13.79 1.72 9.58
N LEU A 55 -13.49 1.57 10.87
CA LEU A 55 -12.29 2.17 11.48
C LEU A 55 -11.01 1.38 11.15
N LEU A 56 -9.87 2.07 11.23
CA LEU A 56 -8.55 1.44 11.15
C LEU A 56 -8.39 0.37 12.26
N PRO A 57 -7.76 -0.79 11.98
CA PRO A 57 -7.68 -1.90 12.94
C PRO A 57 -7.13 -1.51 14.32
N ASN A 58 -6.09 -0.67 14.35
CA ASN A 58 -5.45 -0.23 15.60
C ASN A 58 -6.39 0.65 16.44
N LEU A 59 -7.08 1.60 15.81
CA LEU A 59 -8.04 2.47 16.51
C LEU A 59 -9.22 1.65 17.04
N ARG A 60 -9.75 0.73 16.23
CA ARG A 60 -10.82 -0.18 16.65
C ARG A 60 -10.40 -1.01 17.88
N ALA A 61 -9.18 -1.55 17.88
CA ALA A 61 -8.66 -2.32 19.00
C ALA A 61 -8.53 -1.46 20.28
N GLN A 62 -8.06 -0.21 20.16
CA GLN A 62 -7.97 0.72 21.28
C GLN A 62 -9.34 1.05 21.88
N LEU A 63 -10.32 1.39 21.05
CA LEU A 63 -11.69 1.69 21.51
C LEU A 63 -12.34 0.49 22.20
N LEU A 64 -12.11 -0.73 21.71
CA LEU A 64 -12.67 -1.95 22.31
C LEU A 64 -11.97 -2.38 23.60
N ALA A 65 -10.76 -1.91 23.86
CA ALA A 65 -9.99 -2.26 25.05
C ALA A 65 -10.42 -1.48 26.29
N ASP A 66 -11.06 -0.32 26.13
CA ASP A 66 -11.40 0.60 27.21
C ASP A 66 -12.84 1.14 27.05
N PRO A 67 -13.77 0.77 27.94
CA PRO A 67 -15.15 1.24 27.91
C PRO A 67 -15.31 2.77 27.92
N GLU A 68 -14.42 3.51 28.59
CA GLU A 68 -14.48 4.98 28.61
C GLU A 68 -14.12 5.58 27.24
N GLN A 69 -13.13 5.01 26.56
CA GLN A 69 -12.78 5.42 25.19
C GLN A 69 -13.92 5.11 24.21
N MET A 70 -14.57 3.94 24.34
CA MET A 70 -15.76 3.61 23.58
C MET A 70 -16.88 4.63 23.82
N LYS A 71 -17.12 5.00 25.09
CA LYS A 71 -18.14 5.99 25.46
C LYS A 71 -17.83 7.36 24.84
N GLN A 72 -16.60 7.86 24.95
CA GLN A 72 -16.18 9.14 24.36
C GLN A 72 -16.32 9.16 22.83
N TRP A 73 -15.98 8.05 22.18
CA TRP A 73 -16.16 7.91 20.74
C TRP A 73 -17.65 7.88 20.37
N LEU A 74 -18.49 7.17 21.13
CA LEU A 74 -19.94 7.15 20.94
C LEU A 74 -20.56 8.54 21.13
N ASP A 75 -20.14 9.29 22.15
CA ASP A 75 -20.53 10.68 22.40
C ASP A 75 -20.16 11.56 21.19
N THR A 76 -18.98 11.37 20.59
CA THR A 76 -18.54 12.08 19.37
C THR A 76 -19.43 11.74 18.16
N VAL A 77 -19.76 10.46 17.97
CA VAL A 77 -20.66 10.02 16.89
C VAL A 77 -22.05 10.64 17.04
N TYR A 78 -22.58 10.66 18.27
CA TYR A 78 -23.85 11.28 18.60
C TYR A 78 -23.84 12.78 18.32
N LEU A 79 -22.85 13.52 18.82
CA LEU A 79 -22.75 14.96 18.61
C LEU A 79 -22.69 15.31 17.12
N ARG A 80 -21.91 14.59 16.32
CA ARG A 80 -21.87 14.76 14.86
C ARG A 80 -23.26 14.57 14.23
N LYS A 81 -23.98 13.51 14.60
CA LYS A 81 -25.33 13.22 14.07
C LYS A 81 -26.35 14.28 14.50
N ALA A 82 -26.28 14.74 15.75
CA ALA A 82 -27.16 15.78 16.27
C ALA A 82 -26.94 17.12 15.57
N LEU A 83 -25.68 17.53 15.39
CA LEU A 83 -25.32 18.73 14.64
C LEU A 83 -25.76 18.65 13.17
N ALA A 84 -25.56 17.50 12.51
CA ALA A 84 -26.04 17.30 11.15
C ALA A 84 -27.57 17.43 11.06
N ALA A 85 -28.32 16.83 11.99
CA ALA A 85 -29.77 16.95 12.02
C ALA A 85 -30.25 18.39 12.26
N GLU A 86 -29.51 19.20 13.04
CA GLU A 86 -29.79 20.62 13.19
C GLU A 86 -29.53 21.40 11.90
N ALA A 87 -28.41 21.13 11.23
CA ALA A 87 -28.06 21.72 9.94
C ALA A 87 -29.13 21.42 8.87
N GLU A 88 -29.69 20.21 8.87
CA GLU A 88 -30.81 19.83 7.98
C GLU A 88 -32.06 20.66 8.27
N ARG A 89 -32.44 20.84 9.55
CA ARG A 89 -33.58 21.70 9.94
C ARG A 89 -33.39 23.14 9.51
N GLN A 90 -32.15 23.62 9.53
CA GLN A 90 -31.76 24.96 9.08
C GLN A 90 -31.56 25.05 7.56
N LYS A 91 -31.78 23.96 6.82
CA LYS A 91 -31.59 23.88 5.36
C LYS A 91 -30.18 24.26 4.91
N VAL A 92 -29.17 23.96 5.73
CA VAL A 92 -27.76 24.20 5.38
C VAL A 92 -27.37 23.42 4.12
N ALA A 93 -27.98 22.24 3.90
CA ALA A 93 -27.77 21.44 2.69
C ALA A 93 -28.23 22.13 1.38
N ASP A 94 -29.13 23.13 1.46
CA ASP A 94 -29.60 23.90 0.30
C ASP A 94 -28.63 25.02 -0.10
N GLN A 95 -27.66 25.36 0.76
CA GLN A 95 -26.64 26.36 0.43
C GLN A 95 -25.83 25.88 -0.79
N PRO A 96 -25.56 26.73 -1.80
CA PRO A 96 -24.95 26.30 -3.06
C PRO A 96 -23.64 25.53 -2.87
N GLU A 97 -22.78 26.01 -1.97
CA GLU A 97 -21.48 25.41 -1.70
C GLU A 97 -21.60 24.06 -0.99
N VAL A 98 -22.48 23.95 0.00
CA VAL A 98 -22.72 22.69 0.72
C VAL A 98 -23.32 21.65 -0.21
N LYS A 99 -24.31 22.04 -1.02
CA LYS A 99 -24.92 21.17 -2.03
C LYS A 99 -23.89 20.65 -3.03
N ARG A 100 -22.99 21.51 -3.50
CA ARG A 100 -21.88 21.15 -4.39
C ARG A 100 -20.97 20.11 -3.73
N GLN A 101 -20.56 20.34 -2.48
CA GLN A 101 -19.67 19.43 -1.76
C GLN A 101 -20.33 18.07 -1.47
N ILE A 102 -21.61 18.04 -1.08
CA ILE A 102 -22.37 16.80 -0.87
C ILE A 102 -22.43 16.00 -2.18
N GLN A 103 -22.74 16.67 -3.30
CA GLN A 103 -22.82 16.00 -4.60
C GLN A 103 -21.46 15.42 -5.03
N GLN A 104 -20.36 16.18 -4.89
CA GLN A 104 -19.01 15.71 -5.20
C GLN A 104 -18.59 14.51 -4.34
N ASN A 105 -18.89 14.56 -3.04
CA ASN A 105 -18.60 13.45 -2.14
C ASN A 105 -19.43 12.22 -2.49
N ARG A 106 -20.71 12.40 -2.84
CA ARG A 106 -21.60 11.32 -3.29
C ARG A 106 -21.06 10.66 -4.55
N GLU A 107 -20.65 11.43 -5.55
CA GLU A 107 -20.04 10.93 -6.79
C GLU A 107 -18.77 10.12 -6.51
N THR A 108 -17.89 10.65 -5.64
CA THR A 108 -16.64 9.98 -5.25
C THR A 108 -16.90 8.64 -4.56
N ILE A 109 -17.83 8.61 -3.59
CA ILE A 109 -18.19 7.39 -2.87
C ILE A 109 -18.76 6.34 -3.82
N LEU A 110 -19.68 6.74 -4.70
CA LEU A 110 -20.31 5.82 -5.65
C LEU A 110 -19.32 5.29 -6.69
N ALA A 111 -18.42 6.13 -7.20
CA ALA A 111 -17.38 5.72 -8.13
C ALA A 111 -16.43 4.69 -7.49
N ASN A 112 -15.96 4.96 -6.27
CA ASN A 112 -15.09 4.04 -5.54
C ASN A 112 -15.79 2.72 -5.21
N ALA A 113 -17.04 2.76 -4.74
CA ALA A 113 -17.82 1.55 -4.46
C ALA A 113 -18.06 0.72 -5.73
N ARG A 114 -18.34 1.37 -6.87
CA ARG A 114 -18.51 0.68 -8.15
C ARG A 114 -17.24 -0.05 -8.59
N LEU A 115 -16.07 0.59 -8.47
CA LEU A 115 -14.78 -0.02 -8.78
C LEU A 115 -14.47 -1.19 -7.83
N LEU A 116 -14.66 -1.00 -6.53
CA LEU A 116 -14.44 -2.05 -5.53
C LEU A 116 -15.28 -3.30 -5.83
N ASN A 117 -16.60 -3.13 -6.05
CA ASN A 117 -17.50 -4.24 -6.35
C ASN A 117 -17.12 -4.97 -7.65
N LEU A 118 -16.67 -4.22 -8.66
CA LEU A 118 -16.23 -4.76 -9.94
C LEU A 118 -14.93 -5.57 -9.81
N GLU A 119 -13.98 -5.06 -9.05
CA GLU A 119 -12.72 -5.75 -8.75
C GLU A 119 -12.93 -6.99 -7.88
N GLU A 120 -13.83 -6.94 -6.90
CA GLU A 120 -14.20 -8.08 -6.06
C GLU A 120 -14.88 -9.18 -6.89
N ALA A 121 -15.83 -8.81 -7.74
CA ALA A 121 -16.47 -9.74 -8.67
C ALA A 121 -15.44 -10.44 -9.58
N ALA A 122 -14.42 -9.70 -10.04
CA ALA A 122 -13.37 -10.22 -10.92
C ALA A 122 -12.47 -11.29 -10.28
N VAL A 123 -12.38 -11.33 -8.95
CA VAL A 123 -11.54 -12.29 -8.19
C VAL A 123 -12.32 -13.26 -7.32
N SER A 124 -13.66 -13.23 -7.38
CA SER A 124 -14.57 -14.07 -6.59
C SER A 124 -14.40 -15.58 -6.83
N ARG A 125 -13.76 -15.98 -7.94
CA ARG A 125 -13.57 -17.39 -8.33
C ARG A 125 -12.16 -17.87 -7.98
N ALA A 126 -11.97 -18.25 -6.72
CA ALA A 126 -10.68 -18.73 -6.21
C ALA A 126 -10.09 -19.89 -7.04
N GLU A 127 -10.93 -20.82 -7.49
CA GLU A 127 -10.51 -21.97 -8.32
C GLU A 127 -9.91 -21.56 -9.67
N LEU A 128 -10.44 -20.49 -10.29
CA LEU A 128 -9.89 -19.97 -11.54
C LEU A 128 -8.54 -19.29 -11.32
N LEU A 129 -8.39 -18.55 -10.22
CA LEU A 129 -7.12 -17.91 -9.87
C LEU A 129 -6.03 -18.97 -9.61
N GLU A 130 -6.39 -20.04 -8.91
CA GLU A 130 -5.51 -21.20 -8.69
C GLU A 130 -5.11 -21.86 -10.02
N ALA A 131 -6.06 -22.12 -10.92
CA ALA A 131 -5.78 -22.72 -12.22
C ALA A 131 -4.87 -21.84 -13.10
N GLN A 132 -5.07 -20.53 -13.07
CA GLN A 132 -4.21 -19.55 -13.74
C GLN A 132 -2.80 -19.53 -13.13
N ALA A 133 -2.69 -19.52 -11.79
CA ALA A 133 -1.41 -19.57 -11.11
C ALA A 133 -0.62 -20.85 -11.47
N ARG A 134 -1.27 -22.01 -11.52
CA ARG A 134 -0.63 -23.26 -11.98
C ARG A 134 -0.18 -23.19 -13.43
N THR A 135 -0.96 -22.55 -14.28
CA THR A 135 -0.60 -22.36 -15.70
C THR A 135 0.61 -21.44 -15.84
N GLU A 136 0.63 -20.30 -15.13
CA GLU A 136 1.77 -19.37 -15.15
C GLU A 136 3.04 -20.02 -14.58
N TYR A 137 2.93 -20.77 -13.47
CA TYR A 137 4.06 -21.53 -12.92
C TYR A 137 4.63 -22.54 -13.93
N ARG A 138 3.77 -23.28 -14.63
CA ARG A 138 4.21 -24.27 -15.63
C ARG A 138 4.85 -23.63 -16.85
N GLY A 139 4.37 -22.45 -17.26
CA GLY A 139 4.87 -21.74 -18.43
C GLY A 139 6.22 -21.07 -18.21
N ASP A 140 6.59 -20.77 -16.97
CA ASP A 140 7.81 -20.00 -16.64
C ASP A 140 8.42 -20.48 -15.31
N LYS A 141 8.73 -21.77 -15.22
CA LYS A 141 9.28 -22.38 -13.99
C LYS A 141 10.59 -21.73 -13.57
N ASP A 142 11.43 -21.40 -14.55
CA ASP A 142 12.78 -20.92 -14.32
C ASP A 142 12.82 -19.56 -13.61
N ARG A 143 11.79 -18.72 -13.81
CA ARG A 143 11.64 -17.46 -13.08
C ARG A 143 11.54 -17.65 -11.57
N PHE A 144 11.04 -18.80 -11.12
CA PHE A 144 10.84 -19.08 -9.70
C PHE A 144 12.04 -19.79 -9.07
N ASN A 145 13.04 -20.15 -9.86
CA ASN A 145 14.25 -20.79 -9.35
C ASN A 145 15.08 -19.76 -8.57
N SER A 146 15.58 -20.16 -7.40
CA SER A 146 16.69 -19.46 -6.78
C SER A 146 17.94 -19.70 -7.64
N PRO A 147 18.65 -18.64 -8.07
CA PRO A 147 19.82 -18.81 -8.93
C PRO A 147 20.91 -19.56 -8.19
N ALA A 148 21.73 -20.31 -8.93
CA ALA A 148 22.95 -20.90 -8.38
C ALA A 148 23.82 -19.79 -7.76
N GLN A 149 24.41 -20.06 -6.60
CA GLN A 149 25.29 -19.13 -5.92
C GLN A 149 26.70 -19.69 -5.80
N THR A 150 27.67 -18.81 -5.87
CA THR A 150 29.09 -19.10 -5.64
C THR A 150 29.55 -18.30 -4.42
N LEU A 151 30.32 -18.94 -3.56
CA LEU A 151 31.11 -18.30 -2.52
C LEU A 151 32.56 -18.33 -2.99
N ALA A 152 33.20 -17.16 -3.07
CA ALA A 152 34.57 -17.05 -3.51
C ALA A 152 35.31 -15.93 -2.78
N SER A 153 36.62 -16.07 -2.72
CA SER A 153 37.53 -15.06 -2.22
C SER A 153 38.48 -14.65 -3.33
N HIS A 154 38.94 -13.40 -3.33
CA HIS A 154 39.92 -12.93 -4.30
C HIS A 154 41.01 -12.05 -3.70
N ILE A 155 42.14 -12.01 -4.40
CA ILE A 155 43.21 -11.03 -4.20
C ILE A 155 43.33 -10.24 -5.50
N LEU A 156 43.06 -8.94 -5.44
CA LEU A 156 43.25 -8.03 -6.58
C LEU A 156 44.63 -7.38 -6.48
N VAL A 157 45.45 -7.48 -7.52
CA VAL A 157 46.63 -6.65 -7.73
C VAL A 157 46.28 -5.58 -8.76
N LYS A 158 46.20 -4.32 -8.33
CA LYS A 158 45.90 -3.17 -9.20
C LYS A 158 47.02 -2.94 -10.20
N GLY A 159 46.65 -2.51 -11.40
CA GLY A 159 47.57 -2.26 -12.52
C GLY A 159 47.44 -3.31 -13.61
N SER A 160 47.77 -2.93 -14.84
CA SER A 160 47.65 -3.78 -16.03
C SER A 160 49.01 -4.12 -16.67
N ASP A 161 50.09 -3.66 -16.06
CA ASP A 161 51.48 -3.81 -16.47
C ASP A 161 52.11 -5.15 -16.05
N ASP A 162 53.33 -5.40 -16.49
CA ASP A 162 54.06 -6.63 -16.18
C ASP A 162 54.48 -6.70 -14.71
N ALA A 163 54.63 -5.54 -14.04
CA ALA A 163 54.92 -5.50 -12.61
C ALA A 163 53.74 -6.02 -11.78
N ALA A 164 52.51 -5.58 -12.06
CA ALA A 164 51.31 -6.08 -11.41
C ALA A 164 51.08 -7.57 -11.70
N LYS A 165 51.36 -8.01 -12.94
CA LYS A 165 51.28 -9.42 -13.32
C LYS A 165 52.28 -10.27 -12.52
N THR A 166 53.54 -9.83 -12.46
CA THR A 166 54.61 -10.52 -11.73
C THR A 166 54.25 -10.62 -10.24
N LYS A 167 53.75 -9.53 -9.65
CA LYS A 167 53.32 -9.52 -8.26
C LYS A 167 52.17 -10.51 -7.99
N ALA A 168 51.17 -10.58 -8.88
CA ALA A 168 50.11 -11.57 -8.77
C ALA A 168 50.63 -13.01 -8.92
N GLN A 169 51.63 -13.24 -9.77
CA GLN A 169 52.26 -14.56 -9.92
C GLN A 169 53.05 -14.98 -8.68
N GLU A 170 53.77 -14.06 -8.03
CA GLU A 170 54.45 -14.29 -6.76
C GLU A 170 53.46 -14.69 -5.66
N LEU A 171 52.39 -13.91 -5.50
CA LEU A 171 51.35 -14.20 -4.49
C LEU A 171 50.69 -15.56 -4.75
N LEU A 172 50.44 -15.92 -6.01
CA LEU A 172 49.92 -17.24 -6.36
C LEU A 172 50.90 -18.36 -6.01
N ALA A 173 52.20 -18.14 -6.20
CA ALA A 173 53.23 -19.11 -5.81
C ALA A 173 53.29 -19.30 -4.28
N GLU A 174 53.20 -18.21 -3.51
CA GLU A 174 53.11 -18.26 -2.05
C GLU A 174 51.87 -19.05 -1.58
N LEU A 175 50.72 -18.81 -2.19
CA LEU A 175 49.48 -19.56 -1.89
C LEU A 175 49.63 -21.05 -2.19
N LYS A 176 50.24 -21.41 -3.31
CA LYS A 176 50.54 -22.81 -3.66
C LYS A 176 51.56 -23.46 -2.73
N ALA A 177 52.44 -22.67 -2.12
CA ALA A 177 53.38 -23.11 -1.09
C ALA A 177 52.74 -23.24 0.31
N GLY A 178 51.44 -22.93 0.46
CA GLY A 178 50.70 -23.10 1.71
C GLY A 178 50.48 -21.81 2.53
N ALA A 179 50.77 -20.63 1.97
CA ALA A 179 50.45 -19.38 2.63
C ALA A 179 48.93 -19.21 2.84
N ARG A 180 48.53 -18.54 3.92
CA ARG A 180 47.10 -18.31 4.22
C ARG A 180 46.54 -17.22 3.31
N PHE A 181 45.53 -17.58 2.53
CA PHE A 181 44.89 -16.66 1.57
C PHE A 181 44.39 -15.39 2.23
N GLU A 182 43.75 -15.51 3.40
CA GLU A 182 43.12 -14.37 4.06
C GLU A 182 44.16 -13.34 4.53
N GLU A 183 45.37 -13.80 4.88
CA GLU A 183 46.48 -12.94 5.28
C GLU A 183 47.07 -12.21 4.06
N LEU A 184 47.32 -12.94 2.97
CA LEU A 184 47.79 -12.32 1.73
C LEU A 184 46.75 -11.35 1.15
N ALA A 185 45.46 -11.68 1.20
CA ALA A 185 44.39 -10.80 0.78
C ALA A 185 44.34 -9.51 1.61
N ARG A 186 44.39 -9.61 2.95
CA ARG A 186 44.42 -8.43 3.84
C ARG A 186 45.61 -7.52 3.57
N LYS A 187 46.77 -8.10 3.27
CA LYS A 187 48.04 -7.37 3.11
C LYS A 187 48.25 -6.82 1.70
N HIS A 188 47.79 -7.53 0.68
CA HIS A 188 48.16 -7.27 -0.72
C HIS A 188 46.98 -6.99 -1.65
N SER A 189 45.75 -7.29 -1.27
CA SER A 189 44.60 -7.02 -2.15
C SER A 189 44.33 -5.52 -2.25
N GLY A 190 44.31 -5.02 -3.48
CA GLY A 190 43.93 -3.67 -3.84
C GLY A 190 42.42 -3.44 -3.86
N ASP A 191 41.61 -4.46 -3.59
CA ASP A 191 40.15 -4.32 -3.42
C ASP A 191 39.80 -3.97 -1.96
N PRO A 192 39.50 -2.70 -1.64
CA PRO A 192 39.17 -2.30 -0.27
C PRO A 192 37.88 -2.97 0.24
N GLY A 193 36.99 -3.37 -0.66
CA GLY A 193 35.69 -3.95 -0.33
C GLY A 193 35.80 -5.36 0.24
N SER A 194 36.83 -6.13 -0.10
CA SER A 194 37.03 -7.51 0.36
C SER A 194 38.33 -7.74 1.12
N ALA A 195 39.37 -6.92 0.91
CA ALA A 195 40.69 -7.09 1.53
C ALA A 195 40.60 -7.26 3.06
N LEU A 196 39.85 -6.38 3.74
CA LEU A 196 39.68 -6.44 5.20
C LEU A 196 38.99 -7.73 5.68
N ARG A 197 38.15 -8.36 4.84
CA ARG A 197 37.51 -9.66 5.10
C ARG A 197 38.33 -10.84 4.56
N GLY A 198 39.63 -10.65 4.34
CA GLY A 198 40.49 -11.72 3.82
C GLY A 198 40.20 -12.10 2.37
N GLY A 199 39.64 -11.17 1.59
CA GLY A 199 39.31 -11.38 0.17
C GLY A 199 37.90 -11.91 -0.09
N SER A 200 37.10 -12.22 0.95
CA SER A 200 35.75 -12.78 0.77
C SER A 200 34.79 -11.84 0.04
N LEU A 201 34.12 -12.40 -0.98
CA LEU A 201 33.05 -11.76 -1.76
C LEU A 201 31.64 -12.17 -1.31
N ASP A 202 31.52 -12.98 -0.25
CA ASP A 202 30.27 -13.62 0.20
C ASP A 202 29.57 -14.43 -0.90
N TRP A 203 28.33 -14.87 -0.65
CA TRP A 203 27.54 -15.60 -1.64
C TRP A 203 26.98 -14.65 -2.69
N PHE A 204 27.28 -14.91 -3.97
CA PHE A 204 26.73 -14.16 -5.09
C PHE A 204 26.17 -15.09 -6.17
N PRO A 205 25.15 -14.66 -6.94
CA PRO A 205 24.65 -15.43 -8.07
C PRO A 205 25.74 -15.71 -9.10
N ALA A 206 25.80 -16.94 -9.62
CA ALA A 206 26.72 -17.29 -10.71
C ALA A 206 26.43 -16.44 -11.96
N GLY A 207 27.48 -15.98 -12.66
CA GLY A 207 27.33 -15.12 -13.84
C GLY A 207 27.17 -13.63 -13.53
N ARG A 208 27.36 -13.22 -12.26
CA ARG A 208 27.28 -11.81 -11.83
C ARG A 208 28.61 -11.07 -11.95
N MET A 209 29.74 -11.78 -12.03
CA MET A 209 31.06 -11.15 -12.06
C MET A 209 31.45 -10.76 -13.50
N VAL A 210 32.59 -10.08 -13.66
CA VAL A 210 33.11 -9.79 -15.01
C VAL A 210 33.44 -11.10 -15.73
N PRO A 211 33.28 -11.16 -17.07
CA PRO A 211 33.37 -12.42 -17.82
C PRO A 211 34.61 -13.26 -17.51
N GLU A 212 35.78 -12.64 -17.41
CA GLU A 212 37.05 -13.33 -17.16
C GLU A 212 37.10 -13.95 -15.76
N PHE A 213 36.48 -13.31 -14.77
CA PHE A 213 36.39 -13.81 -13.40
C PHE A 213 35.44 -15.02 -13.32
N ASP A 214 34.27 -14.92 -13.97
CA ASP A 214 33.31 -16.02 -14.02
C ASP A 214 33.85 -17.22 -14.82
N GLU A 215 34.57 -17.00 -15.93
CA GLU A 215 35.25 -18.08 -16.66
C GLU A 215 36.28 -18.79 -15.78
N ALA A 216 37.11 -18.04 -15.06
CA ALA A 216 38.07 -18.64 -14.13
C ALA A 216 37.37 -19.45 -13.03
N LEU A 217 36.28 -18.92 -12.44
CA LEU A 217 35.48 -19.66 -11.47
C LEU A 217 34.90 -20.95 -12.04
N LYS A 218 34.44 -20.99 -13.30
CA LYS A 218 33.90 -22.22 -13.92
C LYS A 218 34.90 -23.37 -13.95
N HIS A 219 36.19 -23.07 -14.03
CA HIS A 219 37.26 -24.07 -14.03
C HIS A 219 37.63 -24.59 -12.63
N LEU A 220 37.17 -23.94 -11.55
CA LEU A 220 37.37 -24.38 -10.17
C LEU A 220 36.26 -25.34 -9.76
N GLN A 221 36.61 -26.53 -9.28
CA GLN A 221 35.65 -27.59 -9.01
C GLN A 221 35.35 -27.75 -7.52
N GLN A 222 36.38 -27.63 -6.67
CA GLN A 222 36.30 -27.91 -5.24
C GLN A 222 36.58 -26.66 -4.39
N PRO A 223 35.94 -26.52 -3.22
CA PRO A 223 36.33 -25.53 -2.24
C PRO A 223 37.83 -25.63 -1.91
N GLY A 224 38.54 -24.51 -1.95
CA GLY A 224 39.98 -24.41 -1.81
C GLY A 224 40.74 -24.28 -3.14
N ASP A 225 40.12 -24.62 -4.27
CA ASP A 225 40.76 -24.49 -5.59
C ASP A 225 41.14 -23.03 -5.88
N LEU A 226 42.35 -22.85 -6.43
CA LEU A 226 42.89 -21.56 -6.83
C LEU A 226 42.92 -21.42 -8.36
N SER A 227 42.49 -20.26 -8.85
CA SER A 227 42.63 -19.91 -10.26
C SER A 227 44.09 -19.63 -10.63
N PRO A 228 44.45 -19.73 -11.92
CA PRO A 228 45.57 -18.96 -12.47
C PRO A 228 45.38 -17.46 -12.23
N VAL A 229 46.42 -16.67 -12.50
CA VAL A 229 46.29 -15.20 -12.48
C VAL A 229 45.34 -14.77 -13.59
N VAL A 230 44.23 -14.13 -13.22
CA VAL A 230 43.17 -13.69 -14.14
C VAL A 230 43.30 -12.19 -14.40
N LYS A 231 43.44 -11.78 -15.66
CA LYS A 231 43.44 -10.36 -16.03
C LYS A 231 42.01 -9.88 -16.26
N THR A 232 41.67 -8.73 -15.69
CA THR A 232 40.40 -8.02 -15.93
C THR A 232 40.68 -6.53 -16.14
N GLN A 233 39.64 -5.74 -16.40
CA GLN A 233 39.75 -4.27 -16.41
C GLN A 233 40.22 -3.64 -15.07
N PHE A 234 40.10 -4.36 -13.95
CA PHE A 234 40.49 -3.86 -12.62
C PHE A 234 41.95 -4.16 -12.26
N GLY A 235 42.62 -5.02 -13.03
CA GLY A 235 43.95 -5.54 -12.75
C GLY A 235 44.00 -7.07 -12.77
N TYR A 236 44.91 -7.64 -12.01
CA TYR A 236 45.15 -9.08 -11.95
C TYR A 236 44.57 -9.70 -10.68
N HIS A 237 43.84 -10.80 -10.83
CA HIS A 237 43.14 -11.47 -9.74
C HIS A 237 43.69 -12.86 -9.49
N ILE A 238 43.71 -13.26 -8.23
CA ILE A 238 43.82 -14.66 -7.82
C ILE A 238 42.52 -15.00 -7.11
N ILE A 239 41.81 -16.01 -7.61
CA ILE A 239 40.47 -16.36 -7.15
C ILE A 239 40.56 -17.71 -6.45
N ARG A 240 39.90 -17.81 -5.30
CA ARG A 240 39.68 -19.08 -4.61
C ARG A 240 38.20 -19.39 -4.58
N LEU A 241 37.83 -20.60 -4.98
CA LEU A 241 36.48 -21.09 -4.77
C LEU A 241 36.33 -21.50 -3.31
N ASP A 242 35.35 -20.96 -2.61
CA ASP A 242 35.08 -21.32 -1.21
C ASP A 242 33.81 -22.17 -1.06
N GLY A 243 32.90 -22.12 -2.04
CA GLY A 243 31.69 -22.94 -2.04
C GLY A 243 30.79 -22.74 -3.26
N ARG A 244 29.89 -23.71 -3.50
CA ARG A 244 28.83 -23.62 -4.50
C ARG A 244 27.49 -24.05 -3.91
N ARG A 245 26.43 -23.35 -4.31
CA ARG A 245 25.04 -23.75 -4.08
C ARG A 245 24.36 -23.89 -5.44
N PRO A 246 23.76 -25.04 -5.75
CA PRO A 246 23.04 -25.21 -7.01
C PRO A 246 21.83 -24.28 -7.04
N ALA A 247 21.32 -24.03 -8.24
CA ALA A 247 20.01 -23.41 -8.38
C ALA A 247 18.97 -24.32 -7.72
N VAL A 248 18.03 -23.74 -6.98
CA VAL A 248 16.95 -24.48 -6.33
C VAL A 248 15.66 -24.11 -7.04
N ALA A 249 15.05 -25.09 -7.69
CA ALA A 249 13.72 -24.91 -8.27
C ALA A 249 12.70 -24.90 -7.14
N LYS A 250 12.03 -23.76 -6.95
CA LYS A 250 10.91 -23.68 -6.02
C LYS A 250 9.74 -24.46 -6.59
N SER A 251 9.16 -25.33 -5.78
CA SER A 251 7.90 -26.01 -6.08
C SER A 251 6.77 -25.00 -6.25
N TYR A 252 5.67 -25.44 -6.87
CA TYR A 252 4.48 -24.60 -6.96
C TYR A 252 3.96 -24.24 -5.56
N GLU A 253 4.01 -25.21 -4.64
CA GLU A 253 3.53 -25.08 -3.27
C GLU A 253 4.27 -23.96 -2.52
N GLU A 254 5.57 -23.80 -2.74
CA GLU A 254 6.38 -22.73 -2.14
C GLU A 254 6.04 -21.34 -2.66
N VAL A 255 5.55 -21.22 -3.90
CA VAL A 255 5.24 -19.93 -4.53
C VAL A 255 3.73 -19.69 -4.69
N ARG A 256 2.89 -20.64 -4.32
CA ARG A 256 1.46 -20.67 -4.62
C ARG A 256 0.76 -19.38 -4.20
N ASP A 257 0.90 -18.99 -2.94
CA ASP A 257 0.15 -17.88 -2.37
C ASP A 257 0.56 -16.54 -3.00
N GLU A 258 1.86 -16.36 -3.27
CA GLU A 258 2.38 -15.20 -3.98
C GLU A 258 1.84 -15.13 -5.41
N LEU A 259 1.86 -16.25 -6.14
CA LEU A 259 1.34 -16.30 -7.51
C LEU A 259 -0.16 -16.03 -7.55
N VAL A 260 -0.96 -16.66 -6.68
CA VAL A 260 -2.41 -16.44 -6.64
C VAL A 260 -2.73 -14.99 -6.31
N ALA A 261 -2.03 -14.38 -5.35
CA ALA A 261 -2.18 -12.96 -5.02
C ALA A 261 -1.79 -12.04 -6.19
N SER A 262 -0.71 -12.37 -6.89
CA SER A 262 -0.25 -11.65 -8.09
C SER A 262 -1.28 -11.73 -9.22
N ILE A 263 -1.79 -12.93 -9.52
CA ILE A 263 -2.86 -13.13 -10.52
C ILE A 263 -4.12 -12.34 -10.13
N ALA A 264 -4.55 -12.40 -8.87
CA ALA A 264 -5.70 -11.63 -8.39
C ALA A 264 -5.48 -10.13 -8.59
N THR A 265 -4.28 -9.62 -8.29
CA THR A 265 -3.92 -8.21 -8.49
C THR A 265 -3.93 -7.81 -9.96
N LYS A 266 -3.32 -8.62 -10.83
CA LYS A 266 -3.36 -8.42 -12.30
C LYS A 266 -4.81 -8.36 -12.80
N GLN A 267 -5.67 -9.26 -12.33
CA GLN A 267 -7.07 -9.34 -12.74
C GLN A 267 -7.90 -8.12 -12.27
N ARG A 268 -7.71 -7.67 -11.03
CA ARG A 268 -8.32 -6.43 -10.52
C ARG A 268 -7.92 -5.22 -11.37
N ASN A 269 -6.61 -5.06 -11.59
CA ASN A 269 -6.08 -3.93 -12.36
C ASN A 269 -6.60 -3.95 -13.81
N LYS A 270 -6.59 -5.11 -14.46
CA LYS A 270 -7.13 -5.27 -15.82
C LYS A 270 -8.61 -4.90 -15.90
N THR A 271 -9.40 -5.32 -14.91
CA THR A 271 -10.84 -5.06 -14.90
C THR A 271 -11.13 -3.59 -14.61
N ARG A 272 -10.38 -2.97 -13.69
CA ARG A 272 -10.41 -1.52 -13.42
C ARG A 272 -10.08 -0.73 -14.68
N GLU A 273 -8.96 -1.03 -15.31
CA GLU A 273 -8.48 -0.34 -16.52
C GLU A 273 -9.51 -0.43 -17.65
N ALA A 274 -10.04 -1.64 -17.91
CA ALA A 274 -11.06 -1.85 -18.92
C ALA A 274 -12.34 -1.03 -18.67
N GLU A 275 -12.82 -0.93 -17.43
CA GLU A 275 -14.01 -0.12 -17.12
C GLU A 275 -13.72 1.37 -17.23
N LEU A 276 -12.56 1.85 -16.77
CA LEU A 276 -12.16 3.25 -16.92
C LEU A 276 -12.02 3.64 -18.39
N ASP A 277 -11.42 2.79 -19.22
CA ASP A 277 -11.28 3.03 -20.64
C ASP A 277 -12.62 2.99 -21.37
N ARG A 278 -13.52 2.07 -20.99
CA ARG A 278 -14.90 2.07 -21.47
C ARG A 278 -15.58 3.40 -21.17
N LEU A 279 -15.52 3.88 -19.93
CA LEU A 279 -16.14 5.16 -19.55
C LEU A 279 -15.49 6.36 -20.26
N ARG A 280 -14.17 6.37 -20.41
CA ARG A 280 -13.45 7.41 -21.18
C ARG A 280 -13.86 7.43 -22.64
N SER A 281 -14.04 6.26 -23.26
CA SER A 281 -14.45 6.16 -24.67
C SER A 281 -15.85 6.74 -24.94
N LEU A 282 -16.69 6.84 -23.92
CA LEU A 282 -18.02 7.46 -24.00
C LEU A 282 -17.98 8.99 -23.84
N ALA A 283 -16.86 9.57 -23.39
CA ALA A 283 -16.75 10.99 -23.17
C ALA A 283 -16.63 11.75 -24.50
N GLN A 284 -17.42 12.81 -24.64
CA GLN A 284 -17.32 13.75 -25.76
C GLN A 284 -16.76 15.07 -25.25
N GLY A 285 -15.53 15.39 -25.65
CA GLY A 285 -14.85 16.62 -25.26
C GLY A 285 -15.23 17.80 -26.16
N ASN A 286 -15.10 19.02 -25.63
CA ASN A 286 -15.12 20.25 -26.41
C ASN A 286 -13.77 20.97 -26.23
N PRO A 287 -12.75 20.63 -27.03
CA PRO A 287 -11.38 21.13 -26.84
C PRO A 287 -11.32 22.65 -26.98
N THR A 288 -12.05 23.24 -27.92
CA THR A 288 -12.10 24.70 -28.11
C THR A 288 -12.62 25.42 -26.87
N ALA A 289 -13.69 24.92 -26.26
CA ALA A 289 -14.23 25.51 -25.03
C ALA A 289 -13.28 25.33 -23.85
N LEU A 290 -12.61 24.17 -23.75
CA LEU A 290 -11.62 23.88 -22.72
C LEU A 290 -10.42 24.83 -22.81
N ASP A 291 -9.85 25.01 -24.00
CA ASP A 291 -8.71 25.90 -24.21
C ASP A 291 -9.06 27.35 -23.88
N ALA A 292 -10.25 27.79 -24.29
CA ALA A 292 -10.74 29.13 -23.95
C ALA A 292 -10.92 29.32 -22.44
N PHE A 293 -11.43 28.31 -21.73
CA PHE A 293 -11.54 28.34 -20.27
C PHE A 293 -10.16 28.43 -19.62
N VAL A 294 -9.22 27.55 -19.98
CA VAL A 294 -7.86 27.54 -19.42
C VAL A 294 -7.14 28.88 -19.63
N ALA A 295 -7.30 29.49 -20.81
CA ALA A 295 -6.71 30.80 -21.10
C ALA A 295 -7.28 31.90 -20.17
N ARG A 296 -8.59 31.88 -19.90
CA ARG A 296 -9.24 32.84 -19.00
C ARG A 296 -8.79 32.66 -17.56
N GLU A 297 -8.73 31.44 -17.05
CA GLU A 297 -8.31 31.18 -15.67
C GLU A 297 -6.84 31.57 -15.44
N LYS A 298 -5.95 31.31 -16.41
CA LYS A 298 -4.56 31.78 -16.34
C LYS A 298 -4.47 33.31 -16.22
N GLN A 299 -5.33 34.03 -16.94
CA GLN A 299 -5.36 35.49 -16.88
C GLN A 299 -5.91 35.98 -15.52
N ALA A 300 -6.96 35.34 -15.02
CA ALA A 300 -7.54 35.66 -13.71
C ALA A 300 -6.53 35.44 -12.57
N GLU A 301 -5.81 34.32 -12.59
CA GLU A 301 -4.77 33.98 -11.61
C GLU A 301 -3.59 34.96 -11.66
N ALA A 302 -3.14 35.32 -12.87
CA ALA A 302 -2.07 36.30 -13.06
C ALA A 302 -2.48 37.70 -12.58
N ALA A 303 -3.76 38.07 -12.71
CA ALA A 303 -4.30 39.32 -12.18
C ALA A 303 -4.35 39.31 -10.65
N GLN A 304 -4.82 38.22 -10.03
CA GLN A 304 -4.84 38.07 -8.57
C GLN A 304 -3.43 38.12 -7.96
N SER A 305 -2.46 37.46 -8.60
CA SER A 305 -1.05 37.45 -8.17
C SER A 305 -0.40 38.85 -8.23
N LYS A 306 -0.80 39.69 -9.19
CA LYS A 306 -0.30 41.08 -9.30
C LYS A 306 -0.90 42.01 -8.24
N VAL A 307 -2.14 41.76 -7.81
CA VAL A 307 -2.80 42.52 -6.75
C VAL A 307 -2.28 42.14 -5.36
N ALA A 308 -1.80 40.91 -5.19
CA ALA A 308 -1.23 40.41 -3.94
C ALA A 308 0.25 40.83 -3.71
N ALA A 309 0.91 41.49 -4.67
CA ALA A 309 2.26 42.00 -4.48
C ALA A 309 2.23 43.21 -3.52
N PRO A 310 2.99 43.22 -2.41
CA PRO A 310 2.97 44.33 -1.47
C PRO A 310 3.45 45.61 -2.16
N THR A 311 2.64 46.67 -2.11
CA THR A 311 3.08 48.01 -2.48
C THR A 311 4.26 48.38 -1.58
N ALA A 312 5.46 48.44 -2.15
CA ALA A 312 6.64 48.92 -1.44
C ALA A 312 6.31 50.29 -0.81
N PRO A 313 6.62 50.52 0.48
CA PRO A 313 6.36 51.80 1.11
C PRO A 313 7.14 52.90 0.39
N PRO A 314 6.57 54.12 0.26
CA PRO A 314 7.23 55.21 -0.45
C PRO A 314 8.56 55.55 0.25
N THR A 315 9.65 55.48 -0.50
CA THR A 315 10.96 55.98 -0.09
C THR A 315 10.86 57.48 0.22
N THR A 316 10.86 57.82 1.51
CA THR A 316 11.11 59.18 1.98
C THR A 316 12.59 59.49 1.80
N THR A 317 12.92 60.25 0.76
CA THR A 317 14.24 60.89 0.63
C THR A 317 14.31 62.06 1.61
N LYS A 318 15.40 62.13 2.37
CA LYS A 318 15.72 63.20 3.33
C LYS A 318 15.89 64.57 2.66
#